data_AF-A0A1Q7WL81-F1
#
_entry.id   AF-A0A1Q7WL81-F1
#
_cell.length_a   1.000
_cell.length_b   1.000
_cell.length_c   1.000
_cell.angle_alpha   90.00
_cell.angle_beta   90.00
_cell.angle_gamma   90.00
#
_symmetry.space_group_name_H-M   'P 1'
#
loop_
_entity.id
_entity.type
_entity.pdbx_description
1 polymer ?
#
loop_
_entity_poly.entity_id
_entity_poly.type
_entity_poly.pdbx_seq_one_letter_code
_entity_poly.pdbx_strand_id
1 'polypeptide(L)'
;MRNQLLFQVTNHHRESCGIPPQIDEQTFPNVYRSYFENRNGEQAIFLYDYEQQRGTLYLGDAGWQHPHDIVDGKVPGLMLDSPEHMWLSACWEACGGSKAVREQR
;
A
#
# COMPACT_ATOMS: atom_id res chain seq x y z
N MET A 1 -11.47 -22.46 -8.17
CA MET A 1 -10.93 -21.41 -9.05
C MET A 1 -9.77 -20.76 -8.31
N ARG A 2 -8.55 -21.30 -8.43
CA ARG A 2 -7.32 -20.61 -7.99
C ARG A 2 -6.64 -20.09 -9.26
N ASN A 3 -6.01 -18.92 -9.20
CA ASN A 3 -5.28 -18.26 -10.30
C ASN A 3 -6.13 -17.55 -11.38
N GLN A 4 -7.31 -17.03 -11.05
CA GLN A 4 -8.02 -16.08 -11.93
C GLN A 4 -7.72 -14.65 -11.50
N LEU A 5 -7.48 -13.76 -12.46
CA LEU A 5 -7.32 -12.33 -12.19
C LEU A 5 -8.63 -11.76 -11.65
N LEU A 6 -8.58 -11.17 -10.46
CA LEU A 6 -9.71 -10.46 -9.87
C LEU A 6 -9.71 -8.97 -10.26
N PHE A 7 -8.52 -8.37 -10.33
CA PHE A 7 -8.33 -6.95 -10.58
C PHE A 7 -6.99 -6.71 -11.29
N GLN A 8 -6.98 -5.79 -12.26
CA GLN A 8 -5.79 -5.34 -12.96
C GLN A 8 -5.93 -3.85 -13.27
N VAL A 9 -4.84 -3.11 -13.11
CA VAL A 9 -4.78 -1.67 -13.36
C VAL A 9 -3.47 -1.31 -14.06
N THR A 10 -3.51 -0.26 -14.87
CA THR A 10 -2.35 0.27 -15.59
C THR A 10 -1.70 1.42 -14.84
N ASN A 11 -0.39 1.58 -14.95
CA ASN A 11 0.30 2.76 -14.41
C ASN A 11 -0.01 3.99 -15.26
N HIS A 12 -0.43 5.08 -14.61
CA HIS A 12 -0.72 6.38 -15.23
C HIS A 12 0.41 7.39 -15.03
N HIS A 13 1.43 7.04 -14.23
CA HIS A 13 2.58 7.89 -13.97
C HIS A 13 3.63 7.82 -15.08
N ARG A 14 4.43 8.89 -15.19
CA ARG A 14 5.52 8.98 -16.18
C ARG A 14 6.64 7.99 -15.86
N GLU A 15 7.42 7.63 -16.86
CA GLU A 15 8.57 6.72 -16.71
C GLU A 15 9.57 7.17 -15.63
N SER A 16 9.72 8.48 -15.42
CA SER A 16 10.59 9.04 -14.36
C SER A 16 10.17 8.66 -12.94
N CYS A 17 8.95 8.14 -12.76
CA CYS A 17 8.43 7.64 -11.48
C CYS A 17 8.88 6.20 -11.19
N GLY A 18 9.68 5.60 -12.06
CA GLY A 18 10.21 4.26 -11.89
C GLY A 18 9.22 3.16 -12.29
N ILE A 19 9.61 1.92 -12.00
CA ILE A 19 8.87 0.72 -12.41
C ILE A 19 7.80 0.39 -11.35
N PRO A 20 6.50 0.34 -11.71
CA PRO A 20 5.44 -0.04 -10.78
C PRO A 20 5.65 -1.48 -10.28
N PRO A 21 5.33 -1.77 -9.00
CA PRO A 21 5.56 -3.09 -8.44
C PRO A 21 4.57 -4.12 -9.02
N GLN A 22 5.03 -5.35 -9.24
CA GLN A 22 4.15 -6.47 -9.56
C GLN A 22 3.59 -7.05 -8.25
N ILE A 23 2.32 -6.78 -7.98
CA ILE A 23 1.65 -7.24 -6.76
C ILE A 23 0.73 -8.41 -7.08
N ASP A 24 1.19 -9.62 -6.74
CA ASP A 24 0.41 -10.85 -6.90
C ASP A 24 0.61 -11.79 -5.68
N GLU A 25 -0.13 -12.91 -5.67
CA GLU A 25 -0.06 -13.91 -4.58
C GLU A 25 1.27 -14.66 -4.53
N GLN A 26 2.00 -14.73 -5.64
CA GLN A 26 3.28 -15.45 -5.70
C GLN A 26 4.42 -14.63 -5.09
N THR A 27 4.40 -13.32 -5.37
CA THR A 27 5.43 -12.37 -4.93
C THR A 27 5.21 -11.93 -3.48
N PHE A 28 3.96 -11.76 -3.07
CA PHE A 28 3.60 -11.31 -1.71
C PHE A 28 2.62 -12.29 -1.03
N PRO A 29 3.01 -13.51 -0.70
CA PRO A 29 2.09 -14.45 -0.05
C PRO A 29 1.59 -13.90 1.29
N ASN A 30 0.34 -14.19 1.64
CA ASN A 30 -0.22 -13.88 2.96
C ASN A 30 -0.12 -12.40 3.39
N VAL A 31 -0.41 -11.47 2.47
CA VAL A 31 -0.48 -10.02 2.78
C VAL A 31 -1.88 -9.44 2.55
N TYR A 32 -2.27 -8.47 3.38
CA TYR A 32 -3.36 -7.55 3.04
C TYR A 32 -2.95 -6.71 1.84
N ARG A 33 -3.89 -6.39 0.94
CA ARG A 33 -3.65 -5.56 -0.23
C ARG A 33 -4.75 -4.53 -0.38
N SER A 34 -4.36 -3.31 -0.69
CA SER A 34 -5.30 -2.26 -1.09
C SER A 34 -4.69 -1.42 -2.20
N TYR A 35 -5.53 -1.07 -3.17
CA TYR A 35 -5.19 -0.15 -4.25
C TYR A 35 -6.03 1.12 -4.09
N PHE A 36 -5.43 2.27 -4.41
CA PHE A 36 -6.08 3.56 -4.37
C PHE A 36 -5.76 4.36 -5.63
N GLU A 37 -6.78 5.06 -6.11
CA GLU A 37 -6.66 6.07 -7.14
C GLU A 37 -7.57 7.24 -6.81
N ASN A 38 -7.07 8.46 -6.94
CA ASN A 38 -7.87 9.67 -6.69
C ASN A 38 -8.19 10.42 -8.00
N ARG A 39 -8.94 11.51 -7.89
CA ARG A 39 -9.37 12.33 -9.03
C ARG A 39 -8.23 12.96 -9.84
N ASN A 40 -7.02 13.02 -9.29
CA ASN A 40 -5.84 13.56 -9.95
C ASN A 40 -5.08 12.49 -10.76
N GLY A 41 -5.49 11.22 -10.66
CA GLY A 41 -4.79 10.08 -11.25
C GLY A 41 -3.58 9.62 -10.43
N GLU A 42 -3.43 10.09 -9.19
CA GLU A 42 -2.42 9.56 -8.25
C GLU A 42 -2.79 8.11 -7.91
N GLN A 43 -1.77 7.25 -7.84
CA GLN A 43 -1.95 5.82 -7.64
C GLN A 43 -1.11 5.38 -6.45
N ALA A 44 -1.71 4.60 -5.56
CA ALA A 44 -1.03 4.05 -4.39
C ALA A 44 -1.40 2.59 -4.16
N ILE A 45 -0.46 1.82 -3.62
CA ILE A 45 -0.68 0.44 -3.20
C ILE A 45 -0.18 0.28 -1.77
N PHE A 46 -1.05 -0.21 -0.89
CA PHE A 46 -0.68 -0.57 0.47
C PHE A 46 -0.68 -2.09 0.63
N LEU A 47 0.41 -2.62 1.18
CA LEU A 47 0.57 -4.01 1.59
C LEU A 47 0.79 -4.10 3.10
N TYR A 48 0.15 -5.06 3.76
CA TYR A 48 0.50 -5.43 5.13
C TYR A 48 0.89 -6.89 5.19
N ASP A 49 2.15 -7.15 5.51
CA ASP A 49 2.69 -8.48 5.75
C ASP A 49 2.32 -8.95 7.16
N TYR A 50 1.49 -9.99 7.25
CA TYR A 50 1.04 -10.53 8.54
C TYR A 50 2.13 -11.32 9.27
N GLU A 51 3.11 -11.89 8.57
CA GLU A 51 4.20 -12.64 9.18
C GLU A 51 5.22 -11.68 9.81
N GLN A 52 5.57 -10.61 9.10
CA GLN A 52 6.50 -9.58 9.56
C GLN A 52 5.83 -8.48 10.38
N GLN A 53 4.49 -8.46 10.43
CA GLN A 53 3.69 -7.38 11.03
C GLN A 53 4.08 -5.99 10.52
N ARG A 54 4.29 -5.86 9.21
CA ARG A 54 4.87 -4.66 8.59
C ARG A 54 4.00 -4.14 7.46
N GLY A 55 3.69 -2.84 7.52
CA GLY A 55 3.03 -2.13 6.44
C GLY A 55 4.02 -1.51 5.46
N THR A 56 3.74 -1.62 4.17
CA THR A 56 4.53 -1.00 3.08
C THR A 56 3.60 -0.23 2.14
N LEU A 57 3.95 1.01 1.82
CA LEU A 57 3.24 1.87 0.90
C LEU A 57 4.07 2.11 -0.37
N TYR A 58 3.47 1.84 -1.52
CA TYR A 58 3.98 2.24 -2.83
C TYR A 58 3.14 3.40 -3.34
N LEU A 59 3.79 4.42 -3.89
CA LEU A 59 3.16 5.63 -4.43
C LEU A 59 3.81 5.98 -5.75
N GLY A 60 2.98 6.31 -6.74
CA GLY A 60 3.47 6.61 -8.08
C GLY A 60 4.31 7.89 -8.12
N ASP A 61 3.81 8.97 -7.55
CA ASP A 61 4.47 10.27 -7.55
C ASP A 61 5.71 10.35 -6.64
N ALA A 62 5.76 9.50 -5.59
CA ALA A 62 6.94 9.33 -4.73
C ALA A 62 7.98 8.33 -5.27
N GLY A 63 7.73 7.76 -6.45
CA GLY A 63 8.62 6.81 -7.11
C GLY A 63 8.35 5.37 -6.68
N TRP A 64 7.83 4.57 -7.61
CA TRP A 64 7.39 3.19 -7.36
C TRP A 64 8.45 2.27 -6.74
N GLN A 65 9.73 2.51 -7.04
CA GLN A 65 10.85 1.69 -6.57
C GLN A 65 11.36 2.08 -5.18
N HIS A 66 10.76 3.10 -4.56
CA HIS A 66 11.10 3.60 -3.23
C HIS A 66 9.92 3.40 -2.28
N PRO A 67 9.58 2.14 -1.93
CA PRO A 67 8.49 1.88 -1.01
C PRO A 67 8.76 2.50 0.37
N HIS A 68 7.70 2.98 1.00
CA HIS A 68 7.75 3.59 2.33
C HIS A 68 7.19 2.64 3.39
N ASP A 69 7.89 2.55 4.52
CA ASP A 69 7.38 1.81 5.67
C ASP A 69 6.25 2.59 6.35
N ILE A 70 5.23 1.86 6.80
CA ILE A 70 4.15 2.40 7.62
C ILE A 70 4.42 2.06 9.09
N VAL A 71 4.43 3.09 9.93
CA VAL A 71 4.65 3.00 11.38
C VAL A 71 3.44 3.60 12.07
N ASP A 72 2.76 2.79 12.90
CA ASP A 72 1.55 3.19 13.63
C ASP A 72 0.47 3.84 12.73
N GLY A 73 0.28 3.30 11.52
CA GLY A 73 -0.69 3.80 10.54
C GLY A 73 -0.28 5.10 9.83
N LYS A 74 0.98 5.53 9.97
CA LYS A 74 1.53 6.74 9.34
C LYS A 74 2.74 6.41 8.47
N VAL A 75 3.05 7.30 7.53
CA VAL A 75 4.21 7.16 6.64
C VAL A 75 5.21 8.26 6.98
N PRO A 76 6.29 7.97 7.73
CA PRO A 76 7.24 8.99 8.14
C PRO A 76 7.89 9.68 6.94
N GLY A 77 7.94 11.02 6.96
CA GLY A 77 8.59 11.81 5.91
C GLY A 77 7.79 12.00 4.62
N LEU A 78 6.55 11.48 4.58
CA LEU A 78 5.67 11.62 3.42
C LEU A 78 4.41 12.41 3.81
N MET A 79 4.06 13.39 2.97
CA MET A 79 2.83 14.16 3.10
C MET A 79 1.74 13.51 2.26
N LEU A 80 0.71 12.99 2.92
CA LEU A 80 -0.48 12.48 2.25
C LEU A 80 -1.58 13.55 2.25
N ASP A 81 -2.33 13.61 1.15
CA ASP A 81 -3.55 14.41 1.10
C ASP A 81 -4.67 13.78 1.94
N SER A 82 -5.80 14.49 2.05
CA SER A 82 -6.91 14.03 2.89
C SER A 82 -7.51 12.69 2.42
N PRO A 83 -7.87 12.51 1.14
CA PRO A 83 -8.27 11.22 0.58
C PRO A 83 -7.28 10.07 0.84
N GLU A 84 -5.99 10.28 0.60
CA GLU A 84 -4.94 9.28 0.81
C GLU A 84 -4.83 8.89 2.28
N HIS A 85 -4.84 9.88 3.18
CA HIS A 85 -4.79 9.62 4.61
C HIS A 85 -6.03 8.84 5.10
N MET A 86 -7.23 9.19 4.61
CA MET A 86 -8.45 8.46 4.97
C MET A 86 -8.42 7.02 4.48
N TRP A 87 -7.99 6.81 3.23
CA TRP A 87 -7.82 5.46 2.67
C TRP A 87 -6.81 4.64 3.47
N LEU A 88 -5.62 5.19 3.75
CA LEU A 88 -4.59 4.48 4.50
C LEU A 88 -5.05 4.14 5.92
N SER A 89 -5.73 5.07 6.59
CA SER A 89 -6.29 4.85 7.94
C SER A 89 -7.30 3.70 7.94
N ALA A 90 -8.22 3.68 6.96
CA ALA A 90 -9.19 2.60 6.82
C ALA A 90 -8.51 1.25 6.55
N CYS A 91 -7.46 1.24 5.73
CA CYS A 91 -6.72 0.02 5.44
C CYS A 91 -5.93 -0.49 6.66
N TRP A 92 -5.31 0.40 7.42
CA TRP A 92 -4.56 0.05 8.63
C TRP A 92 -5.44 -0.59 9.70
N GLU A 93 -6.65 -0.06 9.88
CA GLU A 93 -7.66 -0.68 10.74
C GLU A 93 -8.12 -2.04 10.19
N ALA A 94 -8.39 -2.13 8.88
CA ALA A 94 -8.86 -3.36 8.23
C ALA A 94 -7.85 -4.51 8.29
N CYS A 95 -6.55 -4.22 8.17
CA CYS A 95 -5.49 -5.21 8.32
C CYS A 95 -5.14 -5.51 9.79
N GLY A 96 -5.79 -4.85 10.76
CA GLY A 96 -5.57 -5.07 12.19
C GLY A 96 -4.29 -4.47 12.75
N GLY A 97 -3.63 -3.56 12.02
CA GLY A 97 -2.37 -2.92 12.45
C GLY A 97 -2.51 -2.20 13.80
N SER A 98 -3.68 -1.63 14.09
CA SER A 98 -3.99 -0.97 15.37
C SER A 98 -4.01 -1.92 16.58
N LYS A 99 -4.21 -3.23 16.38
CA LYS A 99 -4.15 -4.23 17.46
C LYS A 99 -2.71 -4.64 17.77
N ALA A 100 -1.90 -4.85 16.73
CA ALA A 100 -0.48 -5.22 16.88
C ALA A 100 0.30 -4.18 17.72
N VAL A 101 0.05 -2.89 17.50
CA VAL A 101 0.69 -1.80 18.28
C VAL A 101 0.32 -1.84 19.76
N ARG A 102 -0.90 -2.29 20.11
CA ARG A 102 -1.35 -2.37 21.50
C ARG A 102 -0.74 -3.54 22.26
N GLU A 103 -0.45 -4.63 21.57
CA GLU A 103 0.15 -5.84 22.17
C GLU A 103 1.66 -5.71 22.40
N GLN A 104 2.31 -4.73 21.76
CA GLN A 104 3.74 -4.44 21.89
C GLN A 104 4.09 -3.41 22.97
N ARG A 105 3.09 -2.87 23.70
CA ARG A 105 3.26 -1.90 24.81
C ARG A 105 3.00 -2.56 26.16
#